data_AF-A0A6B3H0F1-F1
#
_entry.id   AF-A0A6B3H0F1-F1
#
_cell.length_a   1.000
_cell.length_b   1.000
_cell.length_c   1.000
_cell.angle_alpha   90.00
_cell.angle_beta   90.00
_cell.angle_gamma   90.00
#
_symmetry.space_group_name_H-M   'P 1'
#
loop_
_entity.id
_entity.type
_entity.pdbx_description
1 polymer ?
#
loop_
_entity_poly.entity_id
_entity_poly.type
_entity_poly.pdbx_seq_one_letter_code
_entity_poly.pdbx_strand_id
1 'polypeptide(L)' 'PTLTVDRPDDPGLVPDPAHEAVTVRLTVAPGTEPAEADLDRITARAEAAVPGLAGRLRWRHTVTPADIARATGAQ' A
#
# COMPACT_ATOMS: atom_id res chain seq x y z
N PRO A 1 -12.70 -8.59 1.76
CA PRO A 1 -12.49 -7.23 2.29
C PRO A 1 -12.27 -6.26 1.12
N THR A 2 -12.72 -5.01 1.25
CA THR A 2 -12.60 -4.00 0.19
C THR A 2 -11.23 -3.32 0.27
N LEU A 3 -10.54 -3.23 -0.86
CA LEU A 3 -9.33 -2.43 -1.00
C LEU A 3 -9.68 -1.08 -1.62
N THR A 4 -9.11 -0.02 -1.08
CA THR A 4 -9.10 1.29 -1.73
C THR A 4 -7.75 1.48 -2.41
N VAL A 5 -7.77 1.84 -3.69
CA VAL A 5 -6.56 2.12 -4.47
C VAL A 5 -6.62 3.57 -4.94
N ASP A 6 -5.58 4.33 -4.63
CA ASP A 6 -5.42 5.73 -5.00
C ASP A 6 -4.14 5.90 -5.83
N ARG A 7 -4.23 6.65 -6.94
CA ARG A 7 -3.15 6.89 -7.90
C ARG A 7 -2.90 8.39 -8.01
N PRO A 8 -2.20 8.98 -7.03
CA PRO A 8 -1.92 10.40 -7.06
C PRO A 8 -0.87 10.70 -8.14
N ASP A 9 -1.22 11.59 -9.07
CA ASP A 9 -0.26 12.21 -10.01
C ASP A 9 0.51 13.36 -9.33
N ASP A 10 0.99 13.12 -8.11
CA ASP A 10 1.81 14.09 -7.36
C ASP A 10 3.30 13.84 -7.64
N PRO A 11 4.01 14.76 -8.33
CA PRO A 11 5.42 14.60 -8.64
C PRO A 11 6.31 14.56 -7.39
N GLY A 12 5.84 15.06 -6.24
CA GLY A 12 6.57 14.98 -4.96
C GLY A 12 6.56 13.59 -4.32
N LEU A 13 5.72 12.67 -4.81
CA LEU A 13 5.62 11.30 -4.30
C LEU A 13 6.44 10.28 -5.11
N VAL A 14 7.10 10.72 -6.18
CA VAL A 14 7.89 9.87 -7.06
C VAL A 14 9.33 10.39 -7.17
N PRO A 15 10.33 9.52 -7.37
CA PRO A 15 11.71 9.96 -7.53
C PRO A 15 11.95 10.73 -8.83
N ASP A 16 11.21 10.40 -9.90
CA ASP A 16 11.28 11.06 -11.21
C ASP A 16 9.99 10.81 -12.03
N PRO A 17 9.80 11.48 -13.18
CA PRO A 17 8.58 11.35 -14.00
C PRO A 17 8.34 10.00 -14.67
N ALA A 18 9.32 9.08 -14.66
CA ALA A 18 9.13 7.73 -15.17
C ALA A 18 8.55 6.78 -14.11
N HIS A 19 8.38 7.25 -12.88
CA HIS A 19 7.83 6.48 -11.77
C HIS A 19 6.39 6.90 -11.46
N GLU A 20 5.66 5.97 -10.87
CA GLU A 20 4.27 6.13 -10.46
C GLU A 20 4.16 5.78 -8.98
N ALA A 21 3.42 6.59 -8.22
CA ALA A 21 3.06 6.30 -6.84
C ALA A 21 1.64 5.72 -6.78
N VAL A 22 1.45 4.66 -6.00
CA VAL A 22 0.13 4.04 -5.77
C VAL A 22 -0.04 3.79 -4.28
N THR A 23 -1.13 4.28 -3.71
CA THR A 23 -1.49 4.02 -2.31
C THR A 23 -2.60 2.99 -2.24
N VAL A 24 -2.34 1.87 -1.55
CA VAL A 24 -3.33 0.82 -1.30
C VAL A 24 -3.70 0.83 0.17
N ARG A 25 -4.99 0.94 0.47
CA ARG A 25 -5.53 0.91 1.84
C ARG A 25 -6.49 -0.24 2.04
N LEU A 26 -6.35 -0.91 3.17
CA LEU A 26 -7.19 -2.01 3.62
C LEU A 26 -7.54 -1.79 5.09
N THR A 27 -8.84 -1.81 5.41
CA THR A 27 -9.27 -1.80 6.81
C THR A 27 -9.08 -3.20 7.40
N VAL A 28 -8.38 -3.26 8.53
CA VAL A 28 -8.09 -4.51 9.26
C VAL A 28 -8.43 -4.33 10.74
N ALA A 29 -8.51 -5.43 11.48
CA ALA A 29 -8.69 -5.37 12.92
C ALA A 29 -7.44 -4.77 13.61
N PRO A 30 -7.59 -4.06 14.74
CA PRO A 30 -6.45 -3.64 15.56
C PRO A 30 -5.53 -4.82 15.90
N GLY A 31 -4.22 -4.57 15.93
CA GLY A 31 -3.21 -5.61 16.21
C GLY A 31 -2.96 -6.58 15.06
N THR A 32 -3.53 -6.36 13.88
CA THR A 32 -3.19 -7.17 12.69
C THR A 32 -1.76 -6.87 12.27
N GLU A 33 -0.92 -7.90 12.30
CA GLU A 33 0.44 -7.90 11.74
C GLU A 33 0.44 -8.73 10.45
N PRO A 34 0.47 -8.11 9.26
CA PRO A 34 0.47 -8.85 8.01
C PRO A 34 1.81 -9.53 7.79
N ALA A 35 1.78 -10.78 7.30
CA ALA A 35 2.97 -11.42 6.76
C ALA A 35 3.24 -10.93 5.32
N GLU A 36 4.45 -11.13 4.81
CA GLU A 36 4.81 -10.79 3.43
C GLU A 36 3.85 -11.42 2.40
N ALA A 37 3.41 -12.66 2.65
CA ALA A 37 2.44 -13.34 1.79
C ALA A 37 1.03 -12.69 1.80
N ASP A 38 0.66 -11.97 2.85
CA ASP A 38 -0.55 -11.15 2.84
C ASP A 38 -0.37 -9.91 1.95
N LEU A 39 0.79 -9.25 2.03
CA LEU A 39 1.13 -8.08 1.21
C LEU A 39 1.18 -8.43 -0.27
N ASP A 40 1.70 -9.60 -0.63
CA ASP A 40 1.72 -10.08 -2.01
C ASP A 40 0.30 -10.35 -2.53
N ARG A 41 -0.57 -10.94 -1.70
CA ARG A 41 -2.00 -11.12 -2.03
C ARG A 41 -2.74 -9.80 -2.20
N ILE A 42 -2.45 -8.81 -1.35
CA ILE A 42 -3.01 -7.47 -1.46
C ILE A 42 -2.55 -6.80 -2.76
N THR A 43 -1.26 -6.93 -3.10
CA THR A 43 -0.67 -6.39 -4.33
C THR A 43 -1.31 -7.03 -5.56
N ALA A 44 -1.42 -8.36 -5.58
CA ALA A 44 -2.10 -9.10 -6.64
C ALA A 44 -3.57 -8.67 -6.80
N ARG A 45 -4.28 -8.43 -5.70
CA ARG A 45 -5.67 -7.96 -5.76
C ARG A 45 -5.79 -6.54 -6.29
N ALA A 46 -4.82 -5.67 -6.00
CA ALA A 46 -4.76 -4.30 -6.49
C ALA A 46 -4.51 -4.22 -8.01
N GLU A 47 -3.98 -5.27 -8.64
CA GLU A 47 -3.80 -5.33 -10.10
C GLU A 47 -5.11 -5.16 -10.88
N ALA A 48 -6.25 -5.52 -10.28
CA ALA A 48 -7.55 -5.29 -10.88
C ALA A 48 -7.84 -3.78 -11.12
N ALA A 49 -7.24 -2.90 -10.32
CA ALA A 49 -7.36 -1.45 -10.48
C ALA A 49 -6.13 -0.84 -11.18
N VAL A 50 -4.96 -1.46 -11.03
CA VAL A 50 -3.68 -1.02 -11.64
C VAL A 50 -3.04 -2.19 -12.39
N PRO A 51 -3.39 -2.39 -13.67
CA PRO A 51 -2.90 -3.53 -14.45
C PRO A 51 -1.36 -3.59 -14.49
N GLY A 52 -0.82 -4.78 -14.21
CA GLY A 52 0.63 -5.02 -14.20
C GLY A 52 1.38 -4.44 -13.01
N LEU A 53 0.70 -4.05 -11.93
CA LEU A 53 1.33 -3.49 -10.74
C LEU A 53 2.47 -4.37 -10.20
N ALA A 54 2.26 -5.68 -10.01
CA ALA A 54 3.28 -6.53 -9.40
C ALA A 54 4.54 -6.62 -10.29
N GLY A 55 4.39 -6.68 -11.61
CA GLY A 55 5.51 -6.72 -12.56
C GLY A 55 6.29 -5.41 -12.67
N ARG A 56 5.72 -4.28 -12.24
CA ARG A 56 6.34 -2.94 -12.28
C ARG A 56 6.83 -2.46 -10.92
N LEU A 57 6.55 -3.20 -9.85
CA LEU A 57 6.86 -2.78 -8.48
C LEU A 57 8.39 -2.67 -8.30
N ARG A 58 8.86 -1.46 -7.96
CA ARG A 58 10.28 -1.22 -7.62
C ARG A 58 10.52 -1.22 -6.12
N TRP A 59 9.56 -0.70 -5.36
CA TRP A 59 9.63 -0.62 -3.91
C TRP A 59 8.23 -0.66 -3.30
N ARG A 60 8.15 -1.18 -2.08
CA ARG A 60 6.94 -1.28 -1.25
C ARG A 60 7.25 -0.70 0.13
N HIS A 61 6.36 0.16 0.61
CA HIS A 61 6.30 0.58 2.01
C HIS A 61 5.01 0.08 2.63
N THR A 62 5.11 -0.44 3.84
CA THR A 62 3.96 -0.90 4.61
C THR A 62 3.89 -0.12 5.91
N VAL A 63 2.74 0.48 6.15
CA VAL A 63 2.42 1.15 7.41
C VAL A 63 1.24 0.39 8.02
N THR A 64 1.50 -0.29 9.14
CA THR A 64 0.50 -1.08 9.85
C THR A 64 -0.27 -0.22 10.85
N PRO A 65 -1.43 -0.68 11.37
CA PRO A 65 -2.09 -0.03 12.49
C PRO A 65 -1.17 0.16 13.71
N ALA A 66 -0.27 -0.80 13.98
CA ALA A 66 0.70 -0.70 15.07
C ALA A 66 1.73 0.43 14.82
N ASP A 67 2.13 0.65 13.57
CA ASP A 67 3.01 1.77 13.22
C ASP A 67 2.32 3.13 13.42
N ILE A 68 1.04 3.22 13.03
CA ILE A 68 0.23 4.43 13.26
C ILE A 68 0.07 4.69 14.76
N ALA A 69 -0.29 3.67 15.53
CA ALA A 69 -0.42 3.77 16.99
C ALA A 69 0.89 4.25 17.64
N ARG A 70 2.03 3.69 17.22
CA ARG A 70 3.36 4.09 17.69
C ARG A 70 3.70 5.54 17.34
N ALA A 71 3.37 5.98 16.11
CA ALA A 71 3.70 7.32 15.63
C ALA A 71 2.79 8.42 16.21
N THR A 72 1.54 8.09 16.55
CA THR A 72 0.52 9.08 16.91
C THR A 72 0.04 8.99 18.35
N GLY A 73 0.30 7.89 19.05
CA GLY A 73 -0.25 7.60 20.38
C GLY A 73 -1.73 7.15 20.37
N ALA A 74 -2.31 6.91 19.19
CA ALA A 74 -3.65 6.37 19.06
C ALA A 74 -3.71 4.91 19.58
N GLN A 75 -4.75 4.57 20.35
CA GLN A 75 -5.03 3.21 20.84
C GLN A 75 -6.38 2.71 20.33
#